data_AF-A0AAN0KKQ6-F1
#
_entry.id   AF-A0AAN0KKQ6-F1
#
_cell.length_a   1.000
_cell.length_b   1.000
_cell.length_c   1.000
_cell.angle_alpha   90.00
_cell.angle_beta   90.00
_cell.angle_gamma   90.00
#
_symmetry.space_group_name_H-M   'P 1'
#
loop_
_entity.id
_entity.type
_entity.pdbx_description
1 polymer ?
#
loop_
_entity_poly.entity_id
_entity_poly.type
_entity_poly.pdbx_seq_one_letter_code
_entity_poly.pdbx_strand_id
1 'polypeptide(L)' 'MKCRDYIFQLTSGQLEDAGTATQIAAWQHRMICWRCRAFTRNDAALQDMLKGYGDHLQTPQTPPAEPSDN' A
#
# COMPACT_ATOMS: atom_id res chain seq x y z
N MET A 1 -6.01 -19.30 -9.44
CA MET A 1 -6.54 -17.93 -9.22
C MET A 1 -6.49 -17.15 -10.53
N LYS A 2 -7.52 -16.36 -10.84
CA LYS A 2 -7.49 -15.43 -11.99
C LYS A 2 -6.91 -14.08 -11.56
N CYS A 3 -6.34 -13.32 -12.49
CA CYS A 3 -5.76 -11.99 -12.21
C CYS A 3 -6.79 -11.04 -11.56
N ARG A 4 -8.06 -11.10 -12.00
CA ARG A 4 -9.15 -10.30 -11.41
C ARG A 4 -9.33 -10.59 -9.92
N ASP A 5 -9.37 -11.88 -9.55
CA ASP A 5 -9.58 -12.30 -8.16
C ASP A 5 -8.37 -11.90 -7.29
N TYR A 6 -7.16 -12.06 -7.83
CA TYR A 6 -5.92 -11.62 -7.17
C TYR A 6 -5.94 -10.12 -6.87
N ILE A 7 -6.20 -9.29 -7.89
CA ILE A 7 -6.21 -7.83 -7.74
C ILE A 7 -7.27 -7.43 -6.73
N PHE A 8 -8.49 -7.97 -6.84
CA PHE A 8 -9.56 -7.64 -5.91
C PHE A 8 -9.20 -8.00 -4.46
N GLN A 9 -8.67 -9.21 -4.22
CA GLN A 9 -8.28 -9.65 -2.87
C GLN A 9 -7.12 -8.81 -2.32
N LEU A 10 -6.17 -8.43 -3.17
CA LEU A 10 -5.05 -7.57 -2.78
C LEU A 10 -5.51 -6.17 -2.38
N THR A 11 -6.26 -5.47 -3.25
CA THR A 11 -6.61 -4.06 -3.02
C THR A 11 -7.70 -3.87 -1.96
N SER A 12 -8.49 -4.90 -1.66
CA SER A 12 -9.53 -4.86 -0.63
C SER A 12 -9.02 -5.25 0.76
N GLY A 13 -7.75 -5.65 0.91
CA GLY A 13 -7.21 -6.18 2.15
C GLY A 13 -7.65 -7.61 2.49
N GLN A 14 -8.57 -8.21 1.72
CA GLN A 14 -9.08 -9.56 1.96
C GLN A 14 -7.99 -10.65 1.95
N LEU A 15 -6.84 -10.37 1.33
CA LEU A 15 -5.73 -11.32 1.29
C LEU A 15 -5.07 -11.53 2.67
N GLU A 16 -5.08 -10.52 3.54
CA GLU A 16 -4.50 -10.58 4.88
C GLU A 16 -5.34 -11.47 5.80
N ASP A 17 -6.67 -11.39 5.67
CA ASP A 17 -7.64 -12.19 6.42
C ASP A 17 -7.94 -13.55 5.77
N ALA A 18 -7.33 -13.84 4.61
CA ALA A 18 -7.59 -15.07 3.88
C ALA A 18 -6.95 -16.29 4.55
N GLY A 19 -7.59 -17.45 4.44
CA GLY A 19 -7.00 -18.73 4.86
C GLY A 19 -5.69 -19.05 4.13
N THR A 20 -4.86 -19.91 4.75
CA THR A 20 -3.50 -20.26 4.28
C THR A 20 -3.47 -20.75 2.82
N ALA A 21 -4.44 -21.55 2.40
CA ALA A 21 -4.54 -22.03 1.02
C ALA A 21 -4.68 -20.89 0.00
N THR A 22 -5.47 -19.86 0.32
CA THR A 22 -5.69 -18.69 -0.54
C THR A 22 -4.44 -17.82 -0.58
N GLN A 23 -3.76 -17.61 0.54
CA GLN A 23 -2.49 -16.89 0.58
C GLN A 23 -1.42 -17.55 -0.29
N ILE A 24 -1.29 -18.88 -0.20
CA ILE A 24 -0.37 -19.66 -1.03
C ILE A 24 -0.74 -19.53 -2.51
N ALA A 25 -2.02 -19.65 -2.86
CA ALA A 25 -2.48 -19.51 -4.24
C ALA A 25 -2.19 -18.11 -4.81
N ALA A 26 -2.38 -17.06 -4.02
CA ALA A 26 -2.07 -15.68 -4.39
C ALA A 26 -0.56 -15.46 -4.56
N TRP A 27 0.26 -16.02 -3.66
CA TRP A 27 1.71 -15.97 -3.76
C TRP A 27 2.21 -16.68 -5.02
N GLN A 28 1.74 -17.90 -5.29
CA GLN A 28 2.05 -18.63 -6.52
C GLN A 28 1.65 -17.84 -7.76
N HIS A 29 0.44 -17.27 -7.78
CA HIS A 29 -0.03 -16.47 -8.90
C HIS A 29 0.85 -15.24 -9.15
N ARG A 30 1.27 -14.54 -8.09
CA ARG A 30 2.18 -13.39 -8.18
C ARG A 30 3.56 -13.78 -8.75
N MET A 31 4.05 -14.99 -8.44
CA MET A 31 5.35 -15.43 -8.97
C MET A 31 5.30 -15.72 -10.48
N ILE A 32 4.23 -16.35 -10.97
CA ILE A 32 4.13 -16.77 -12.38
C ILE A 32 3.58 -15.68 -13.30
N CYS A 33 2.77 -14.75 -12.77
CA CYS A 33 2.14 -13.71 -13.57
C CYS A 33 2.91 -12.40 -13.46
N TRP A 34 3.71 -12.07 -14.47
CA TRP A 34 4.48 -10.82 -14.51
C TRP A 34 3.61 -9.57 -14.35
N ARG A 35 2.40 -9.56 -14.93
CA ARG A 35 1.49 -8.41 -14.84
C ARG A 35 1.02 -8.17 -13.40
N CYS A 36 0.64 -9.22 -12.69
CA CYS A 36 0.24 -9.13 -11.29
C CYS A 36 1.45 -8.79 -10.40
N ARG A 37 2.64 -9.31 -10.71
CA ARG A 37 3.88 -8.93 -10.02
C ARG A 37 4.18 -7.44 -10.14
N ALA A 38 4.06 -6.88 -11.35
CA ALA A 38 4.24 -5.46 -11.59
C ALA A 38 3.16 -4.64 -10.88
N PHE A 39 1.90 -5.09 -10.93
CA PHE A 39 0.79 -4.45 -10.22
C PHE A 39 1.07 -4.34 -8.72
N THR A 40 1.42 -5.45 -8.04
CA THR A 40 1.69 -5.43 -6.59
C THR A 40 2.84 -4.49 -6.22
N ARG A 41 3.87 -4.39 -7.07
CA ARG A 41 4.99 -3.46 -6.84
C ARG A 41 4.54 -2.00 -6.94
N ASN A 42 3.72 -1.69 -7.95
CA ASN A 42 3.22 -0.34 -8.17
C ASN A 42 2.22 0.06 -7.08
N ASP A 43 1.33 -0.85 -6.70
CA ASP A 43 0.34 -0.63 -5.64
C ASP A 43 1.03 -0.33 -4.30
N ALA A 44 2.05 -1.10 -3.92
CA ALA A 44 2.85 -0.84 -2.72
C ALA A 44 3.55 0.54 -2.75
N ALA A 45 4.09 0.94 -3.90
CA ALA A 45 4.71 2.26 -4.05
C ALA A 45 3.68 3.40 -3.93
N LEU A 46 2.47 3.22 -4.47
CA LEU A 46 1.39 4.19 -4.34
C LEU A 46 0.91 4.32 -2.89
N GLN A 47 0.75 3.19 -2.18
CA GLN A 47 0.39 3.20 -0.76
C GLN A 47 1.42 3.93 0.10
N ASP A 48 2.71 3.72 -0.17
CA ASP A 48 3.81 4.41 0.53
C ASP A 48 3.78 5.93 0.28
N MET A 49 3.57 6.35 -0.98
CA MET A 49 3.41 7.78 -1.32
C MET A 49 2.20 8.42 -0.60
N LEU A 50 1.06 7.72 -0.58
CA LEU A 50 -0.14 8.21 0.09
C LEU A 50 0.05 8.31 1.60
N LYS A 51 0.77 7.36 2.21
CA LYS A 51 1.12 7.40 3.62
C LYS A 51 2.01 8.61 3.93
N GLY A 52 3.07 8.83 3.15
CA GLY A 52 3.94 10.00 3.32
C GLY A 52 3.20 11.33 3.16
N TYR A 53 2.22 11.40 2.25
CA TYR A 53 1.35 12.58 2.13
C TYR A 53 0.45 12.78 3.35
N GLY A 54 -0.12 11.69 3.89
CA GLY A 54 -0.90 11.71 5.13
C GLY A 54 -0.09 12.23 6.32
N ASP A 55 1.14 11.73 6.48
CA ASP A 55 2.04 12.16 7.55
C ASP A 55 2.38 13.66 7.44
N HIS A 56 2.59 14.16 6.23
CA HIS A 56 2.83 15.59 5.98
C HIS A 56 1.62 16.45 6.37
N LEU A 57 0.39 15.99 6.10
CA LEU A 57 -0.83 16.71 6.49
C LEU A 57 -1.09 16.69 8.00
N GLN A 58 -0.64 15.64 8.70
CA GLN A 58 -0.83 15.48 10.13
C GLN A 58 0.27 16.14 10.97
N THR A 59 1.37 16.58 10.35
CA THR A 59 2.44 17.30 11.04
C THR A 59 1.95 18.69 11.44
N PRO A 60 1.81 19.01 12.74
CA PRO A 60 1.41 20.35 13.16
C PRO A 60 2.47 21.35 12.70
N GLN A 61 2.06 22.36 11.94
CA GLN A 61 2.92 23.51 11.64
C GLN A 61 3.32 24.12 12.99
N THR A 62 4.58 23.98 13.38
CA THR A 62 5.09 24.72 14.54
C THR A 62 5.03 26.20 14.16
N PRO A 63 4.29 27.05 14.88
CA PRO A 63 4.25 28.47 14.55
C PRO A 63 5.68 29.03 14.52
N PRO A 64 6.01 29.93 13.57
CA PRO A 64 7.31 30.58 13.59
C PRO A 64 7.50 31.25 14.95
N ALA A 65 8.65 31.03 15.58
CA ALA A 65 8.96 31.71 16.83
C ALA A 65 8.86 33.23 16.60
N GLU A 66 8.05 33.91 17.40
CA GLU A 66 7.93 35.37 17.33
C GLU A 66 9.33 35.98 17.52
N PRO A 67 9.72 36.96 16.69
CA PRO A 67 10.99 37.64 16.86
C PRO A 67 11.00 38.33 18.23
N SER A 68 11.93 37.91 19.08
CA SER A 68 12.19 38.57 20.36
C SER A 68 12.85 39.92 20.09
N ASP A 69 12.05 40.98 20.06
CA ASP A 69 12.54 42.36 20.06
C ASP A 69 13.37 42.61 21.33
N ASN A 70 14.60 43.10 21.15
CA ASN A 70 15.51 43.56 22.20
C ASN A 70 16.15 44.88 21.74
#